data_AF-A0A3M0YAE9-F1
#
_entry.id   AF-A0A3M0YAE9-F1
#
_cell.length_a   1.000
_cell.length_b   1.000
_cell.length_c   1.000
_cell.angle_alpha   90.00
_cell.angle_beta   90.00
_cell.angle_gamma   90.00
#
_symmetry.space_group_name_H-M   'P 1'
#
loop_
_entity.id
_entity.type
_entity.pdbx_description
1 polymer ?
#
loop_
_entity_poly.entity_id
_entity_poly.type
_entity_poly.pdbx_seq_one_letter_code
_entity_poly.pdbx_strand_id
1 'polypeptide(L)'
;VLFLGAYFVYLRWKNSVEERLIPVRRRILKAWEKLESNDVQGALNIYRILKREYKELGKREKSAVYEDMTKLYRELSELTQGAKL
;
A
#
# COMPACT_ATOMS: atom_id res chain seq x y z
N VAL A 1 -13.13 -10.36 32.58
CA VAL A 1 -13.32 -11.48 31.62
C VAL A 1 -13.79 -10.99 30.23
N LEU A 2 -14.78 -10.08 30.12
CA LEU A 2 -15.27 -9.57 28.82
C LEU A 2 -14.22 -8.80 27.97
N PHE A 3 -13.29 -8.08 28.61
CA PHE A 3 -12.23 -7.33 27.91
C PHE A 3 -11.26 -8.23 27.13
N LEU A 4 -10.94 -9.42 27.64
CA LEU A 4 -10.02 -10.35 26.99
C LEU A 4 -10.63 -10.98 25.73
N GLY A 5 -11.95 -11.25 25.73
CA GLY A 5 -12.66 -11.78 24.56
C GLY A 5 -12.73 -10.77 23.41
N ALA A 6 -13.08 -9.51 23.71
CA ALA A 6 -13.09 -8.45 22.71
C ALA A 6 -11.69 -8.17 22.15
N TYR A 7 -10.67 -8.19 23.01
CA TYR A 7 -9.28 -8.03 22.61
C TYR A 7 -8.77 -9.19 21.73
N PHE A 8 -9.14 -10.43 22.05
CA PHE A 8 -8.78 -11.60 21.24
C PHE A 8 -9.46 -11.59 19.87
N VAL A 9 -10.73 -11.20 19.81
CA VAL A 9 -11.44 -10.99 18.53
C VAL A 9 -10.77 -9.87 17.73
N TYR A 10 -10.41 -8.76 18.36
CA TYR A 10 -9.67 -7.68 17.71
C TYR A 10 -8.31 -8.13 17.17
N LEU A 11 -7.52 -8.88 17.94
CA LEU A 11 -6.21 -9.39 17.51
C LEU A 11 -6.33 -10.40 16.36
N ARG A 12 -7.25 -11.36 16.46
CA ARG A 12 -7.51 -12.33 15.39
C ARG A 12 -7.98 -11.64 14.11
N TRP A 13 -8.82 -10.62 14.27
CA TRP A 13 -9.32 -9.81 13.18
C TRP A 13 -8.22 -8.94 12.53
N LYS A 14 -7.33 -8.34 13.34
CA LYS A 14 -6.17 -7.58 12.88
C LYS A 14 -5.19 -8.45 12.08
N ASN A 15 -4.89 -9.66 12.59
CA ASN A 15 -3.99 -10.60 11.91
C ASN A 15 -4.54 -11.02 10.53
N SER A 16 -5.86 -11.22 10.40
CA SER A 16 -6.47 -11.58 9.12
C SER A 16 -6.40 -10.45 8.08
N VAL A 17 -6.50 -9.19 8.52
CA VAL A 17 -6.32 -8.01 7.67
C VAL A 17 -4.85 -7.86 7.26
N GLU A 18 -3.91 -8.04 8.20
CA GLU A 18 -2.48 -7.93 7.93
C GLU A 18 -2.02 -8.97 6.90
N GLU A 19 -2.46 -10.23 6.99
CA GLU A 19 -2.12 -11.29 6.03
C GLU A 19 -2.49 -10.93 4.59
N ARG A 20 -3.67 -10.33 4.38
CA ARG A 20 -4.14 -9.88 3.05
C ARG A 20 -3.37 -8.67 2.54
N LEU A 21 -2.79 -7.88 3.44
CA LEU A 21 -2.01 -6.70 3.10
C LEU A 21 -0.53 -6.99 2.83
N ILE A 22 -0.01 -8.15 3.24
CA ILE A 22 1.38 -8.58 2.95
C ILE A 22 1.75 -8.40 1.46
N PRO A 23 0.98 -8.90 0.47
CA PRO A 23 1.35 -8.74 -0.93
C PRO A 23 1.33 -7.27 -1.38
N VAL A 24 0.35 -6.49 -0.92
CA VAL A 24 0.21 -5.06 -1.26
C VAL A 24 1.37 -4.25 -0.68
N ARG A 25 1.69 -4.45 0.60
CA ARG A 25 2.83 -3.82 1.28
C ARG A 25 4.16 -4.19 0.62
N ARG A 26 4.33 -5.44 0.22
CA ARG A 26 5.53 -5.88 -0.53
C ARG A 26 5.67 -5.16 -1.86
N ARG A 27 4.56 -4.94 -2.59
CA ARG A 27 4.59 -4.19 -3.85
C ARG A 27 4.84 -2.69 -3.63
N ILE A 28 4.31 -2.10 -2.56
CA ILE A 28 4.62 -0.72 -2.16
C ILE A 28 6.13 -0.57 -1.95
N LEU A 29 6.74 -1.49 -1.18
CA LEU A 29 8.19 -1.48 -0.95
C LEU A 29 8.99 -1.63 -2.25
N LYS A 30 8.58 -2.54 -3.14
CA LYS A 30 9.21 -2.67 -4.46
C LYS A 30 9.07 -1.42 -5.31
N ALA A 31 7.94 -0.70 -5.23
CA ALA A 31 7.79 0.55 -5.94
C ALA A 31 8.76 1.62 -5.41
N TRP A 32 8.95 1.67 -4.09
CA TRP A 32 9.95 2.55 -3.45
C TRP A 32 11.38 2.18 -3.83
N GLU A 33 11.74 0.90 -3.80
CA GLU A 33 13.06 0.41 -4.23
C GLU A 33 13.36 0.83 -5.69
N LYS A 34 12.35 0.78 -6.55
CA LYS A 34 12.46 1.25 -7.93
C LYS A 34 12.63 2.77 -8.04
N LEU A 35 11.95 3.55 -7.19
CA LEU A 35 12.16 4.99 -7.10
C LEU A 35 13.57 5.34 -6.62
N GLU A 36 14.08 4.66 -5.59
CA GLU A 36 15.45 4.83 -5.08
C GLU A 36 16.49 4.47 -6.14
N SER A 37 16.20 3.49 -6.99
CA SER A 37 17.04 3.12 -8.13
C SER A 37 16.88 4.03 -9.35
N ASN A 38 16.14 5.14 -9.23
CA ASN A 38 15.80 6.08 -10.30
C ASN A 38 15.03 5.45 -11.49
N ASP A 39 14.41 4.28 -11.29
CA ASP A 39 13.57 3.59 -12.27
C ASP A 39 12.10 4.01 -12.10
N VAL A 40 11.82 5.27 -12.45
CA VAL A 40 10.49 5.88 -12.33
C VAL A 40 9.44 5.12 -13.14
N GLN A 41 9.82 4.62 -14.32
CA GLN A 41 8.91 3.89 -15.20
C GLN A 41 8.55 2.51 -14.65
N GLY A 42 9.51 1.80 -14.04
CA GLY A 42 9.29 0.57 -13.30
C GLY A 42 8.40 0.78 -12.07
N ALA A 43 8.67 1.83 -11.28
CA ALA A 43 7.85 2.21 -10.14
C ALA A 43 6.40 2.53 -10.55
N LEU A 44 6.21 3.26 -11.65
CA LEU A 44 4.89 3.62 -12.17
C LEU A 44 4.10 2.40 -12.66
N ASN A 45 4.78 1.42 -13.26
CA ASN A 45 4.13 0.16 -13.65
C ASN A 45 3.66 -0.64 -12.42
N ILE A 46 4.50 -0.73 -11.38
CA ILE A 46 4.13 -1.37 -10.11
C ILE A 46 2.95 -0.64 -9.48
N TYR A 47 2.97 0.69 -9.45
CA TYR A 47 1.88 1.51 -8.92
C TYR A 47 0.55 1.28 -9.67
N ARG A 48 0.57 1.09 -10.99
CA ARG A 48 -0.65 0.76 -11.76
C ARG A 48 -1.27 -0.57 -11.33
N ILE A 49 -0.44 -1.59 -11.09
CA ILE A 49 -0.89 -2.89 -10.59
C ILE A 49 -1.45 -2.73 -9.18
N LEU A 50 -0.70 -2.03 -8.32
CA LEU A 50 -1.06 -1.74 -6.94
C LEU A 50 -2.40 -0.99 -6.83
N LYS A 51 -2.67 -0.05 -7.74
CA LYS A 51 -3.94 0.69 -7.82
C LYS A 51 -5.12 -0.23 -8.13
N ARG A 52 -4.92 -1.32 -8.89
CA ARG A 52 -5.97 -2.31 -9.15
C ARG A 52 -6.22 -3.17 -7.92
N GLU A 53 -5.17 -3.70 -7.32
CA GLU A 53 -5.26 -4.46 -6.06
C GLU A 53 -5.92 -3.63 -4.95
N TYR A 54 -5.53 -2.36 -4.82
CA TYR A 54 -6.12 -1.43 -3.88
C TYR A 54 -7.63 -1.24 -4.12
N LYS A 55 -8.13 -1.30 -5.36
CA LYS A 55 -9.58 -1.21 -5.62
C LYS A 55 -10.33 -2.44 -5.10
N GLU A 56 -9.73 -3.62 -5.22
CA GLU A 56 -10.27 -4.91 -4.79
C GLU A 56 -10.23 -5.10 -3.26
N LEU A 57 -9.40 -4.33 -2.55
CA LEU A 57 -9.37 -4.32 -1.10
C LEU A 57 -10.70 -3.83 -0.48
N GLY A 58 -11.06 -4.43 0.66
CA GLY A 58 -12.13 -3.95 1.51
C GLY A 58 -11.82 -2.59 2.14
N LYS A 59 -12.83 -1.93 2.72
CA LYS A 59 -12.73 -0.57 3.27
C LYS A 59 -11.67 -0.45 4.36
N ARG A 60 -11.46 -1.51 5.15
CA ARG A 60 -10.55 -1.51 6.30
C ARG A 60 -9.11 -1.78 5.86
N GLU A 61 -8.90 -2.70 4.92
CA GLU A 61 -7.61 -2.93 4.28
C GLU A 61 -7.13 -1.66 3.56
N LYS A 62 -8.03 -1.00 2.82
CA LYS A 62 -7.77 0.30 2.19
C LYS A 62 -7.26 1.33 3.20
N SER A 63 -7.96 1.49 4.32
CA SER A 63 -7.57 2.44 5.37
C SER A 63 -6.18 2.14 5.94
N ALA A 64 -5.77 0.87 5.99
CA ALA A 64 -4.49 0.45 6.54
C ALA A 64 -3.28 0.67 5.61
N VAL A 65 -3.50 0.93 4.32
CA VAL A 65 -2.43 1.20 3.32
C VAL A 65 -2.63 2.54 2.58
N TYR A 66 -3.67 3.30 2.95
CA TYR A 66 -4.04 4.54 2.27
C TYR A 66 -2.95 5.60 2.32
N GLU A 67 -2.30 5.76 3.48
CA GLU A 67 -1.23 6.74 3.67
C GLU A 67 -0.02 6.40 2.80
N ASP A 68 0.43 5.14 2.83
CA ASP A 68 1.55 4.64 2.03
C ASP A 68 1.28 4.81 0.52
N MET A 69 0.07 4.47 0.08
CA MET A 69 -0.38 4.66 -1.30
C MET A 69 -0.36 6.13 -1.73
N THR A 70 -0.77 7.02 -0.82
CA THR A 70 -0.85 8.46 -1.09
C THR A 70 0.54 9.07 -1.19
N LYS A 71 1.46 8.69 -0.31
CA LYS A 71 2.87 9.12 -0.37
C LYS A 71 3.53 8.66 -1.65
N LEU A 72 3.39 7.37 -2.00
CA LEU A 72 3.93 6.83 -3.24
C LEU A 72 3.37 7.53 -4.49
N TYR A 73 2.07 7.85 -4.49
CA TYR A 73 1.46 8.59 -5.59
C TYR A 73 2.00 10.01 -5.73
N ARG A 74 2.18 10.73 -4.61
CA ARG A 74 2.74 12.09 -4.62
C ARG A 74 4.15 12.10 -5.19
N GLU A 75 5.01 11.21 -4.69
CA GLU A 75 6.39 11.09 -5.17
C GLU A 75 6.44 10.80 -6.67
N LEU A 76 5.65 9.82 -7.13
CA LEU A 76 5.54 9.49 -8.55
C LEU A 76 5.00 10.67 -9.37
N SER A 77 4.02 11.41 -8.84
CA SER A 77 3.45 12.56 -9.53
C SER A 77 4.47 13.69 -9.68
N GLU A 78 5.26 13.98 -8.64
CA GLU A 78 6.30 15.00 -8.68
C GLU A 78 7.39 14.64 -9.68
N LEU A 79 7.86 13.39 -9.67
CA LEU A 79 8.90 12.91 -10.60
C LEU A 79 8.41 12.86 -12.06
N THR A 80 7.14 12.56 -12.29
CA THR A 80 6.58 12.48 -13.65
C THR A 80 6.07 13.82 -14.18
N GLN A 81 5.65 14.75 -13.33
CA GLN A 81 5.33 16.12 -13.71
C GLN A 81 6.60 16.96 -13.89
N GLY A 82 7.66 16.71 -13.10
CA GLY A 82 8.99 17.28 -13.31
C GLY A 82 9.66 16.84 -14.61
N ALA A 83 9.24 15.70 -15.19
CA ALA A 83 9.68 15.22 -16.51
C ALA A 83 8.92 15.86 -17.69
N LYS A 84 8.00 16.81 -17.42
CA LYS A 84 7.30 17.63 -18.41
C LYS A 84 7.77 19.08 -18.36
N LEU A 85 9.08 19.32 -18.54
CA LEU A 85 9.64 20.60 -19.00
C LEU A 85 10.85 20.31 -19.89
#